data_AF-A0A1B8XWS7-F1
#
_entry.id   AF-A0A1B8XWS7-F1
#
_cell.length_a   1.000
_cell.length_b   1.000
_cell.length_c   1.000
_cell.angle_alpha   90.00
_cell.angle_beta   90.00
_cell.angle_gamma   90.00
#
_symmetry.space_group_name_H-M   'P 1'
#
loop_
_entity.id
_entity.type
_entity.pdbx_description
1 polymer ?
#
loop_
_entity_poly.entity_id
_entity_poly.type
_entity_poly.pdbx_seq_one_letter_code
_entity_poly.pdbx_strand_id
1 'polypeptide(L)'
;MQEKCEKCKEILALDCSGKDPVQEQLQEVFQDSLRLAERFTREYDDLLEQFREKMLNTTGILEQLNKQFGWLSKFTNMTQGRKNGIFQVSTIYSKEGESPSDTKVTVNVFDSDPITFALPGYISMDDPKFGELVAEEALKRFKAEAVEAA
;
A
#
# COMPACT_ATOMS: atom_id res chain seq x y z
N MET A 1 -2.37 68.75 30.34
CA MET A 1 -3.34 67.64 30.24
C MET A 1 -4.24 67.70 28.99
N GLN A 2 -4.32 68.82 28.26
CA GLN A 2 -5.15 68.94 27.04
C GLN A 2 -4.70 68.07 25.85
N GLU A 3 -3.40 67.95 25.58
CA GLU A 3 -2.91 67.15 24.43
C GLU A 3 -3.22 65.66 24.51
N LYS A 4 -3.33 65.10 25.73
CA LYS A 4 -3.75 63.70 25.92
C LYS A 4 -5.22 63.50 25.54
N CYS A 5 -6.05 64.53 25.66
CA CYS A 5 -7.47 64.49 25.29
C CYS A 5 -7.68 64.60 23.78
N GLU A 6 -6.86 65.41 23.09
CA GLU A 6 -6.88 65.52 21.62
C GLU A 6 -6.47 64.21 20.94
N LYS A 7 -5.37 63.59 21.38
CA LYS A 7 -4.99 62.25 20.85
C LYS A 7 -6.04 61.19 21.11
N CYS A 8 -6.70 61.22 22.27
CA CYS A 8 -7.81 60.31 22.55
C CYS A 8 -9.03 60.59 21.66
N LYS A 9 -9.32 61.85 21.29
CA LYS A 9 -10.39 62.19 20.34
C LYS A 9 -10.10 61.72 18.92
N GLU A 10 -8.86 61.84 18.44
CA GLU A 10 -8.49 61.30 17.12
C GLU A 10 -8.64 59.78 17.06
N ILE A 11 -8.26 59.08 18.14
CA ILE A 11 -8.48 57.63 18.25
C ILE A 11 -9.98 57.29 18.36
N LEU A 12 -10.78 58.11 19.03
CA LEU A 12 -12.25 57.96 19.10
C LEU A 12 -12.95 58.34 17.78
N ALA A 13 -12.31 59.10 16.90
CA ALA A 13 -12.81 59.43 15.57
C ALA A 13 -12.50 58.31 14.56
N LEU A 14 -11.44 57.53 14.81
CA LEU A 14 -11.16 56.24 14.17
C LEU A 14 -11.99 55.10 14.77
N ASP A 15 -12.95 55.39 15.65
CA ASP A 15 -13.83 54.41 16.24
C ASP A 15 -14.72 53.81 15.15
N CYS A 16 -14.36 52.60 14.72
CA CYS A 16 -15.09 51.77 13.77
C CYS A 16 -16.46 51.30 14.30
N SER A 17 -17.01 51.97 15.33
CA SER A 17 -18.22 51.61 16.05
C SER A 17 -19.49 51.95 15.27
N GLY A 18 -19.62 51.43 14.04
CA GLY A 18 -20.90 51.26 13.34
C GLY A 18 -21.80 52.49 13.16
N LYS A 19 -21.30 53.71 13.36
CA LYS A 19 -22.09 54.95 13.22
C LYS A 19 -22.17 55.43 11.76
N ASP A 20 -21.27 54.95 10.91
CA ASP A 20 -21.26 55.23 9.47
C ASP A 20 -21.96 54.09 8.71
N PRO A 21 -23.07 54.35 7.99
CA PRO A 21 -23.79 53.34 7.22
C PRO A 21 -22.94 52.68 6.13
N VAL A 22 -21.87 53.33 5.65
CA VAL A 22 -20.92 52.74 4.69
C VAL A 22 -20.07 51.66 5.36
N GLN A 23 -19.71 51.88 6.63
CA GLN A 23 -18.87 50.95 7.40
C GLN A 23 -19.65 49.71 7.83
N GLU A 24 -20.94 49.87 8.16
CA GLU A 24 -21.85 48.77 8.46
C GLU A 24 -22.03 47.84 7.25
N GLN A 25 -22.25 48.40 6.05
CA GLN A 25 -22.32 47.62 4.80
C GLN A 25 -21.01 46.87 4.52
N LEU A 26 -19.86 47.51 4.73
CA LEU A 26 -18.57 46.86 4.51
C LEU A 26 -18.35 45.68 5.47
N GLN A 27 -18.78 45.83 6.73
CA GLN A 27 -18.71 44.77 7.73
C GLN A 27 -19.64 43.60 7.40
N GLU A 28 -20.86 43.88 6.94
CA GLU A 28 -21.80 42.86 6.49
C GLU A 28 -21.23 42.05 5.31
N VAL A 29 -20.74 42.72 4.27
CA VAL A 29 -20.10 42.08 3.11
C VAL A 29 -18.88 41.25 3.54
N PHE A 30 -18.07 41.77 4.47
CA PHE A 30 -16.92 41.02 4.98
C PHE A 30 -17.37 39.76 5.73
N GLN A 31 -18.34 39.85 6.63
CA GLN A 31 -18.86 38.70 7.37
C GLN A 31 -19.50 37.66 6.44
N ASP A 32 -20.24 38.10 5.42
CA ASP A 32 -20.81 37.21 4.42
C ASP A 32 -19.73 36.51 3.60
N SER A 33 -18.70 37.26 3.19
CA SER A 33 -17.55 36.69 2.46
C SER A 33 -16.80 35.67 3.31
N LEU A 34 -16.65 35.92 4.61
CA LEU A 34 -16.01 35.01 5.55
C LEU A 34 -16.86 33.75 5.73
N ARG A 35 -18.17 33.89 5.92
CA ARG A 35 -19.10 32.76 6.03
C ARG A 35 -19.08 31.88 4.79
N LEU A 36 -18.96 32.50 3.61
CA LEU A 36 -18.84 31.79 2.35
C LEU A 36 -17.50 31.05 2.25
N ALA A 37 -16.39 31.71 2.62
CA ALA A 37 -15.07 31.09 2.65
C ALA A 37 -15.01 29.90 3.60
N GLU A 38 -15.58 30.02 4.80
CA GLU A 38 -15.68 28.91 5.77
C GLU A 38 -16.51 27.75 5.22
N ARG A 39 -17.64 28.03 4.56
CA ARG A 39 -18.46 26.99 3.94
C ARG A 39 -17.67 26.22 2.88
N PHE A 40 -17.04 26.92 1.95
CA PHE A 40 -16.26 26.28 0.90
C PHE A 40 -15.06 25.52 1.45
N THR A 41 -14.43 26.02 2.52
CA THR A 41 -13.34 25.31 3.19
C THR A 41 -13.83 23.97 3.72
N ARG A 42 -14.98 23.95 4.41
CA ARG A 42 -15.57 22.70 4.93
C ARG A 42 -15.97 21.73 3.82
N GLU A 43 -16.58 22.22 2.75
CA GLU A 43 -16.95 21.38 1.59
C GLU A 43 -15.71 20.78 0.91
N TYR A 44 -14.63 21.56 0.82
CA TYR A 44 -13.37 21.08 0.25
C TYR A 44 -12.70 20.02 1.13
N ASP A 45 -12.68 20.23 2.44
CA ASP A 45 -12.13 19.28 3.40
C ASP A 45 -12.88 17.94 3.37
N ASP A 46 -14.22 17.97 3.34
CA ASP A 46 -15.06 16.76 3.23
C ASP A 46 -14.81 16.01 1.90
N LEU A 47 -14.75 16.74 0.79
CA LEU A 47 -14.44 16.13 -0.52
C LEU A 47 -13.05 15.48 -0.53
N LEU A 48 -12.07 16.13 0.08
CA LEU A 48 -10.70 15.64 0.16
C LEU A 48 -10.60 14.39 1.05
N GLU A 49 -11.33 14.35 2.16
CA GLU A 49 -11.40 13.17 3.04
C GLU A 49 -12.01 11.97 2.32
N GLN A 50 -13.15 12.16 1.64
CA GLN A 50 -13.78 11.10 0.84
C GLN A 50 -12.87 10.63 -0.30
N PHE A 51 -12.14 11.54 -0.94
CA PHE A 51 -11.17 11.18 -1.98
C PHE A 51 -10.02 10.34 -1.40
N ARG A 52 -9.47 10.72 -0.25
CA ARG A 52 -8.40 9.96 0.42
C ARG A 52 -8.87 8.56 0.81
N GLU A 53 -10.08 8.43 1.35
CA GLU A 53 -10.65 7.13 1.71
C GLU A 53 -10.81 6.24 0.46
N LYS A 54 -11.39 6.76 -0.62
CA LYS A 54 -11.54 6.03 -1.89
C LYS A 54 -10.20 5.61 -2.48
N MET A 55 -9.20 6.50 -2.43
CA MET A 55 -7.85 6.20 -2.90
C MET A 55 -7.19 5.11 -2.06
N LEU A 56 -7.26 5.20 -0.73
CA LEU A 56 -6.71 4.19 0.18
C LEU A 56 -7.35 2.81 -0.06
N ASN A 57 -8.67 2.78 -0.25
CA ASN A 57 -9.40 1.56 -0.60
C ASN A 57 -8.96 1.02 -1.97
N THR A 58 -8.77 1.88 -2.97
CA THR A 58 -8.31 1.47 -4.30
C THR A 58 -6.88 0.93 -4.28
N THR A 59 -5.97 1.56 -3.54
CA THR A 59 -4.60 1.06 -3.35
C THR A 59 -4.61 -0.31 -2.67
N GLY A 60 -5.46 -0.49 -1.65
CA GLY A 60 -5.63 -1.79 -1.00
C GLY A 60 -6.12 -2.88 -1.97
N ILE A 61 -7.07 -2.56 -2.86
CA ILE A 61 -7.54 -3.48 -3.90
C ILE A 61 -6.42 -3.82 -4.89
N LEU A 62 -5.65 -2.83 -5.34
CA LEU A 62 -4.52 -3.05 -6.23
C LEU A 62 -3.45 -3.94 -5.59
N GLU A 63 -3.16 -3.74 -4.30
CA GLU A 63 -2.23 -4.57 -3.54
C GLU A 63 -2.75 -6.01 -3.40
N GLN A 64 -4.04 -6.20 -3.13
CA GLN A 64 -4.67 -7.52 -3.08
C GLN A 64 -4.58 -8.24 -4.43
N LEU A 65 -4.88 -7.54 -5.53
CA LEU A 65 -4.75 -8.08 -6.88
C LEU A 65 -3.30 -8.45 -7.20
N ASN A 66 -2.33 -7.62 -6.82
CA ASN A 66 -0.91 -7.92 -7.00
C ASN A 66 -0.49 -9.16 -6.19
N LYS A 67 -0.94 -9.30 -4.94
CA LYS A 67 -0.66 -10.49 -4.12
C LYS A 67 -1.24 -11.77 -4.72
N GLN A 68 -2.44 -11.72 -5.31
CA GLN A 68 -3.09 -12.90 -5.88
C GLN A 68 -2.54 -13.27 -7.28
N PHE A 69 -2.24 -12.27 -8.10
CA PHE A 69 -2.02 -12.45 -9.53
C PHE A 69 -0.70 -11.88 -10.05
N GLY A 70 0.08 -11.15 -9.23
CA GLY A 70 1.34 -10.53 -9.65
C GLY A 70 2.34 -11.53 -10.23
N TRP A 71 2.35 -12.76 -9.72
CA TRP A 71 3.20 -13.85 -10.23
C TRP A 71 2.86 -14.27 -11.68
N LEU A 72 1.65 -14.00 -12.18
CA LEU A 72 1.27 -14.28 -13.57
C LEU A 72 2.00 -13.38 -14.56
N SER A 73 2.46 -12.20 -14.15
CA SER A 73 3.23 -11.32 -15.03
C SER A 73 4.55 -11.97 -15.45
N LYS A 74 5.29 -12.54 -14.49
CA LYS A 74 6.53 -13.29 -14.74
C LYS A 74 6.31 -14.55 -15.58
N PHE A 75 5.16 -15.21 -15.42
CA PHE A 75 4.80 -16.40 -16.20
C PHE A 75 4.79 -16.14 -17.72
N THR A 76 4.40 -14.94 -18.17
CA THR A 76 4.32 -14.62 -19.61
C THR A 76 5.67 -14.52 -20.30
N ASN A 77 6.75 -14.18 -19.58
CA ASN A 77 8.11 -14.14 -20.12
C ASN A 77 8.76 -15.53 -20.11
N MET A 78 8.53 -16.31 -19.05
CA MET A 78 9.12 -17.64 -18.85
C MET A 78 8.52 -18.73 -19.77
N THR A 79 7.33 -18.53 -20.33
CA THR A 79 6.73 -19.53 -21.24
C THR A 79 7.17 -19.39 -22.70
N GLN A 80 7.83 -18.27 -23.06
CA GLN A 80 8.34 -18.06 -24.42
C GLN A 80 9.68 -18.79 -24.67
N GLY A 81 10.46 -19.04 -23.62
CA GLY A 81 11.79 -19.64 -23.66
C GLY A 81 11.84 -21.16 -23.62
N ARG A 82 11.03 -21.89 -24.42
CA ARG A 82 11.00 -23.37 -24.43
C ARG A 82 12.39 -23.99 -24.64
N LYS A 83 13.07 -24.37 -23.55
CA LYS A 83 14.18 -25.35 -23.55
C LYS A 83 14.07 -26.37 -22.42
N ASN A 84 13.47 -26.02 -21.28
CA ASN A 84 13.27 -26.91 -20.14
C ASN A 84 11.77 -26.95 -19.78
N GLY A 85 11.27 -28.10 -19.32
CA GLY A 85 9.84 -28.32 -19.04
C GLY A 85 9.26 -27.39 -17.96
N ILE A 86 7.93 -27.36 -17.85
CA ILE A 86 7.15 -26.51 -16.93
C ILE A 86 7.58 -26.66 -15.46
N PHE A 87 8.01 -27.85 -15.04
CA PHE A 87 8.40 -28.14 -13.67
C PHE A 87 9.48 -29.22 -13.64
N GLN A 88 10.62 -28.96 -13.01
CA GLN A 88 11.72 -29.90 -12.85
C GLN A 88 12.12 -30.00 -11.37
N VAL A 89 12.05 -31.19 -10.81
CA VAL A 89 12.43 -31.47 -9.42
C VAL A 89 13.77 -32.18 -9.40
N SER A 90 14.75 -31.61 -8.71
CA SER A 90 16.07 -32.21 -8.48
C SER A 90 16.32 -32.34 -6.98
N THR A 91 16.04 -33.52 -6.41
CA THR A 91 16.21 -33.76 -4.97
C THR A 91 17.67 -33.99 -4.62
N ILE A 92 18.24 -33.21 -3.69
CA ILE A 92 19.62 -33.37 -3.19
C ILE A 92 19.54 -33.80 -1.72
N TYR A 93 19.73 -35.09 -1.48
CA TYR A 93 19.64 -35.65 -0.13
C TYR A 93 20.88 -35.31 0.71
N SER A 94 20.68 -34.86 1.94
CA SER A 94 21.72 -34.77 2.97
C SER A 94 21.27 -35.62 4.16
N LYS A 95 21.95 -36.75 4.39
CA LYS A 95 21.78 -37.58 5.58
C LYS A 95 22.92 -37.29 6.53
N GLU A 96 22.64 -36.56 7.59
CA GLU A 96 23.51 -36.56 8.76
C GLU A 96 22.72 -37.14 9.94
N GLY A 97 22.95 -38.44 10.23
CA GLY A 97 22.54 -39.10 11.47
C GLY A 97 21.31 -40.02 11.41
N GLU A 98 21.20 -40.89 12.43
CA GLU A 98 20.14 -41.91 12.64
C GLU A 98 18.75 -41.34 13.02
N SER A 99 18.58 -40.02 13.00
CA SER A 99 17.31 -39.33 13.24
C SER A 99 16.65 -38.96 11.90
N PRO A 100 15.34 -38.66 11.81
CA PRO A 100 14.74 -38.12 10.59
C PRO A 100 15.32 -36.73 10.31
N SER A 101 16.48 -36.68 9.63
CA SER A 101 17.13 -35.46 9.20
C SER A 101 16.32 -34.83 8.08
N ASP A 102 16.19 -33.50 8.10
CA ASP A 102 15.42 -32.77 7.10
C ASP A 102 15.91 -33.07 5.68
N THR A 103 14.97 -33.33 4.77
CA THR A 103 15.25 -33.59 3.36
C THR A 103 15.37 -32.27 2.63
N LYS A 104 16.56 -31.96 2.12
CA LYS A 104 16.78 -30.80 1.28
C LYS A 104 16.34 -31.10 -0.15
N VAL A 105 15.47 -30.25 -0.71
CA VAL A 105 14.93 -30.40 -2.06
C VAL A 105 15.28 -29.14 -2.85
N THR A 106 15.75 -29.33 -4.08
CA THR A 106 16.01 -28.24 -5.02
C THR A 106 15.05 -28.39 -6.19
N VAL A 107 14.19 -27.39 -6.43
CA VAL A 107 13.16 -27.44 -7.45
C VAL A 107 13.35 -26.26 -8.39
N ASN A 108 13.30 -26.55 -9.69
CA ASN A 108 13.23 -25.54 -10.74
C ASN A 108 11.78 -25.48 -11.22
N VAL A 109 11.13 -24.35 -10.97
CA VAL A 109 9.76 -24.10 -11.42
C VAL A 109 9.84 -23.22 -12.66
N PHE A 110 9.41 -23.71 -13.82
CA PHE A 110 9.58 -23.01 -15.11
C PHE A 110 11.06 -22.65 -15.41
N ASP A 111 11.30 -21.43 -15.89
CA ASP A 111 12.63 -20.85 -16.15
C ASP A 111 13.15 -20.00 -14.97
N SER A 112 12.68 -20.26 -13.74
CA SER A 112 13.18 -19.56 -12.54
C SER A 112 14.48 -20.16 -12.02
N ASP A 113 15.18 -19.37 -11.21
CA ASP A 113 16.37 -19.84 -10.48
C ASP A 113 16.01 -21.02 -9.56
N PRO A 114 16.92 -21.98 -9.34
CA PRO A 114 16.64 -23.14 -8.49
C PRO A 114 16.24 -22.76 -7.05
N ILE A 115 15.03 -23.14 -6.66
CA ILE A 115 14.52 -22.89 -5.31
C ILE A 115 14.93 -24.05 -4.40
N THR A 116 15.63 -23.75 -3.31
CA THR A 116 16.09 -24.75 -2.35
C THR A 116 15.35 -24.62 -1.02
N PHE A 117 14.74 -25.70 -0.55
CA PHE A 117 14.05 -25.72 0.75
C PHE A 117 14.21 -27.07 1.47
N ALA A 118 13.99 -27.06 2.78
CA ALA A 118 14.06 -28.24 3.63
C ALA A 118 12.64 -28.72 3.97
N LEU A 119 12.39 -30.01 3.80
CA LEU A 119 11.18 -30.68 4.24
C LEU A 119 11.47 -31.55 5.46
N PRO A 120 10.53 -31.66 6.40
CA PRO A 120 10.73 -32.52 7.56
C PRO A 120 11.02 -33.97 7.17
N GLY A 121 12.06 -34.55 7.76
CA GLY A 121 12.53 -35.91 7.43
C GLY A 121 11.58 -37.06 7.80
N TYR A 122 10.44 -36.78 8.44
CA TYR A 122 9.44 -37.80 8.80
C TYR A 122 8.55 -38.23 7.62
N ILE A 123 8.60 -37.50 6.50
CA ILE A 123 7.83 -37.82 5.29
C ILE A 123 8.70 -38.66 4.37
N SER A 124 8.28 -39.90 4.10
CA SER A 124 8.98 -40.78 3.17
C SER A 124 8.87 -40.26 1.74
N MET A 125 9.94 -40.37 0.94
CA MET A 125 9.90 -40.03 -0.49
C MET A 125 8.97 -40.95 -1.29
N ASP A 126 8.76 -42.17 -0.80
CA ASP A 126 7.85 -43.15 -1.39
C ASP A 126 6.38 -42.86 -1.04
N ASP A 127 6.13 -41.91 -0.13
CA ASP A 127 4.78 -41.47 0.18
C ASP A 127 4.25 -40.64 -1.01
N PRO A 128 3.08 -40.98 -1.58
CA PRO A 128 2.47 -40.19 -2.66
C PRO A 128 2.26 -38.71 -2.27
N LYS A 129 2.14 -38.39 -0.98
CA LYS A 129 2.02 -37.01 -0.47
C LYS A 129 3.31 -36.21 -0.54
N PHE A 130 4.48 -36.86 -0.66
CA PHE A 130 5.75 -36.15 -0.73
C PHE A 130 5.82 -35.25 -1.98
N GLY A 131 5.43 -35.78 -3.14
CA GLY A 131 5.40 -35.00 -4.38
C GLY A 131 4.43 -33.82 -4.32
N GLU A 132 3.26 -34.00 -3.70
CA GLU A 132 2.27 -32.94 -3.48
C GLU A 132 2.84 -31.83 -2.60
N LEU A 133 3.47 -32.19 -1.47
CA LEU A 133 4.08 -31.24 -0.55
C LEU A 133 5.23 -30.47 -1.21
N VAL A 134 6.10 -31.16 -1.96
CA VAL A 134 7.18 -30.52 -2.72
C VAL A 134 6.62 -29.52 -3.73
N ALA A 135 5.57 -29.88 -4.46
CA ALA A 135 4.95 -29.01 -5.45
C ALA A 135 4.27 -27.79 -4.82
N GLU A 136 3.53 -27.98 -3.72
CA GLU A 136 2.85 -26.91 -2.99
C GLU A 136 3.87 -25.90 -2.45
N GLU A 137 4.90 -26.41 -1.79
CA GLU A 137 5.91 -25.62 -1.10
C GLU A 137 6.87 -24.91 -2.09
N ALA A 138 7.15 -25.53 -3.24
CA ALA A 138 7.83 -24.89 -4.37
C ALA A 138 6.99 -23.78 -5.01
N LEU A 139 5.70 -24.03 -5.27
CA LEU A 139 4.79 -23.04 -5.86
C LEU A 139 4.59 -21.84 -4.94
N LYS A 140 4.50 -22.07 -3.63
CA LYS A 140 4.39 -21.02 -2.62
C LYS A 140 5.59 -20.08 -2.63
N ARG A 141 6.81 -20.63 -2.67
CA ARG A 141 8.06 -19.83 -2.77
C ARG A 141 8.16 -19.09 -4.08
N PHE A 142 7.87 -19.75 -5.20
CA PHE A 142 7.86 -19.11 -6.51
C PHE A 142 6.92 -17.90 -6.55
N LYS A 143 5.71 -18.01 -5.99
CA LYS A 143 4.76 -16.89 -5.90
C LYS A 143 5.30 -15.73 -5.06
N ALA A 144 5.96 -16.03 -3.93
CA ALA A 144 6.55 -15.00 -3.07
C ALA A 144 7.67 -14.23 -3.79
N GLU A 145 8.63 -14.95 -4.38
CA GLU A 145 9.74 -14.35 -5.16
C GLU A 145 9.26 -13.61 -6.41
N ALA A 146 8.13 -14.05 -6.99
CA ALA A 146 7.53 -13.38 -8.12
C ALA A 146 6.87 -12.04 -7.74
N VAL A 147 6.30 -11.94 -6.54
CA VAL A 147 5.65 -10.73 -6.02
C VAL A 147 6.66 -9.75 -5.43
N GLU A 148 7.76 -10.22 -4.82
CA GLU A 148 8.80 -9.34 -4.23
C GLU A 148 9.69 -8.63 -5.26
N ALA A 149 9.82 -9.19 -6.47
CA ALA A 149 10.64 -8.58 -7.53
C ALA A 149 9.84 -7.73 -8.54
N ALA A 150 8.55 -7.49 -8.28
CA ALA A 150 7.64 -6.67 -9.09
C ALA A 150 7.47 -5.30 -8.43
#